data_AF-A0A662GR59-F1
#
_entry.id   AF-A0A662GR59-F1
#
_cell.length_a   1.000
_cell.length_b   1.000
_cell.length_c   1.000
_cell.angle_alpha   90.00
_cell.angle_beta   90.00
_cell.angle_gamma   90.00
#
_symmetry.space_group_name_H-M   'P 1'
#
loop_
_entity.id
_entity.type
_entity.pdbx_description
1 polymer ?
#
loop_
_entity_poly.entity_id
_entity_poly.type
_entity_poly.pdbx_seq_one_letter_code
_entity_poly.pdbx_strand_id
1 'polypeptide(L)'
;LLEAARGKIAEWERVATTIDLKLSAEVRRSLRRGERALSTQVSPEGLDDSLVYLSEALLEAQDTIRRCRGALERRLSELRDKVAAAERLYRQAKRLAYLSEVEHLTCGYKRVAEARSALELLSREPLKVGQVSLAKLEREVDEFISECRESIGRRVGEGEARVLRALSSIARGGATVPLHSLADAVSRSAGVPVQDALAAMYRLSRQGLVTIRVKVK
;
A
#
# COMPACT_ATOMS: atom_id res chain seq x y z
N LEU A 1 31.33 16.20 -0.17
CA LEU A 1 30.39 15.05 -0.03
C LEU A 1 29.33 15.28 1.03
N LEU A 2 29.71 15.64 2.27
CA LEU A 2 28.76 15.92 3.36
C LEU A 2 27.79 17.06 3.06
N GLU A 3 28.23 18.16 2.43
CA GLU A 3 27.34 19.25 2.01
C GLU A 3 26.23 18.77 1.07
N ALA A 4 26.56 17.91 0.10
CA ALA A 4 25.60 17.34 -0.83
C ALA A 4 24.62 16.39 -0.12
N ALA A 5 25.10 15.61 0.85
CA ALA A 5 24.24 14.77 1.68
C ALA A 5 23.29 15.62 2.55
N ARG A 6 23.79 16.69 3.16
CA ARG A 6 22.99 17.67 3.92
C ARG A 6 21.88 18.27 3.05
N GLY A 7 22.19 18.69 1.82
CA GLY A 7 21.20 19.22 0.88
C GLY A 7 20.05 18.24 0.65
N LYS A 8 20.37 16.96 0.41
CA LYS A 8 19.36 15.90 0.25
C LYS A 8 18.54 15.66 1.52
N ILE A 9 19.16 15.70 2.70
CA ILE A 9 18.44 15.56 3.98
C ILE A 9 17.45 16.71 4.19
N ALA A 10 17.83 17.94 3.83
CA ALA A 10 16.94 19.08 3.92
C ALA A 10 15.71 18.93 3.00
N GLU A 11 15.86 18.32 1.83
CA GLU A 11 14.72 17.97 0.97
C GLU A 11 13.81 16.93 1.66
N TRP A 12 14.40 15.90 2.27
CA TRP A 12 13.64 14.90 3.03
C TRP A 12 12.97 15.46 4.27
N GLU A 13 13.56 16.45 4.95
CA GLU A 13 12.99 17.07 6.14
C GLU A 13 11.60 17.66 5.87
N ARG A 14 11.44 18.29 4.70
CA ARG A 14 10.18 18.91 4.26
C ARG A 14 9.06 17.90 4.07
N VAL A 15 9.39 16.63 3.81
CA VAL A 15 8.42 15.60 3.45
C VAL A 15 8.37 14.43 4.43
N ALA A 16 9.33 14.28 5.33
CA ALA A 16 9.41 13.12 6.22
C ALA A 16 8.19 12.98 7.14
N THR A 17 7.55 14.09 7.50
CA THR A 17 6.33 14.10 8.32
C THR A 17 5.14 13.44 7.64
N THR A 18 5.10 13.41 6.31
CA THR A 18 4.02 12.75 5.54
C THR A 18 4.23 11.25 5.40
N ILE A 19 5.42 10.76 5.75
CA ILE A 19 5.82 9.35 5.65
C ILE A 19 5.75 8.70 7.03
N ASP A 20 6.51 9.23 8.00
CA ASP A 20 6.60 8.71 9.36
C ASP A 20 7.14 9.77 10.33
N LEU A 21 6.45 9.96 11.48
CA LEU A 21 6.82 10.96 12.48
C LEU A 21 8.15 10.67 13.17
N LYS A 22 8.49 9.40 13.44
CA LYS A 22 9.77 9.00 14.04
C LYS A 22 10.91 9.26 13.06
N LEU A 23 10.70 8.94 11.79
CA LEU A 23 11.66 9.21 10.73
C LEU A 23 11.91 10.73 10.57
N SER A 24 10.88 11.56 10.69
CA SER A 24 11.05 13.02 10.68
C SER A 24 12.01 13.51 11.78
N ALA A 25 11.94 12.94 12.99
CA ALA A 25 12.86 13.27 14.07
C ALA A 25 14.29 12.78 13.82
N GLU A 26 14.48 11.64 13.14
CA GLU A 26 15.80 11.17 12.68
C GLU A 26 16.40 12.12 11.63
N VAL A 27 15.60 12.53 10.65
CA VAL A 27 16.01 13.48 9.60
C VAL A 27 16.48 14.80 10.19
N ARG A 28 15.73 15.39 11.13
CA ARG A 28 16.14 16.64 11.81
C ARG A 28 17.43 16.49 12.60
N ARG A 29 17.62 15.36 13.29
CA ARG A 29 18.85 15.09 14.06
C ARG A 29 20.06 14.98 13.15
N SER A 30 19.93 14.22 12.06
CA SER A 30 20.98 14.05 11.07
C SER A 30 21.35 15.37 10.39
N LEU A 31 20.35 16.20 10.06
CA LEU A 31 20.58 17.54 9.49
C LEU A 31 21.40 18.43 10.44
N ARG A 32 20.99 18.52 11.71
CA ARG A 32 21.72 19.29 12.74
C ARG A 32 23.13 18.77 13.00
N ARG A 33 23.35 17.46 12.88
CA ARG A 33 24.70 16.88 13.00
C ARG A 33 25.56 17.27 11.81
N GLY A 34 25.03 17.18 10.59
CA GLY A 34 25.72 17.62 9.39
C GLY A 34 26.08 19.10 9.40
N GLU A 35 25.16 19.96 9.86
CA GLU A 35 25.41 21.40 10.04
C GLU A 35 26.53 21.67 11.04
N ARG A 36 26.49 21.04 12.22
CA ARG A 36 27.55 21.16 13.24
C ARG A 36 28.91 20.68 12.71
N ALA A 37 28.93 19.55 12.00
CA ALA A 37 30.16 19.00 11.44
C ALA A 37 30.79 19.93 10.40
N LEU A 38 29.98 20.61 9.58
CA LEU A 38 30.46 21.59 8.60
C LEU A 38 30.86 22.94 9.23
N SER A 39 30.29 23.31 10.38
CA SER A 39 30.61 24.58 11.06
C SER A 39 31.77 24.48 12.06
N THR A 40 32.27 23.28 12.34
CA THR A 40 33.35 23.07 13.31
C THR A 40 34.66 23.58 12.74
N GLN A 41 35.32 24.51 13.43
CA GLN A 41 36.67 24.96 13.05
C GLN A 41 37.69 23.86 13.35
N VAL A 42 38.48 23.50 12.35
CA VAL A 42 39.49 22.43 12.45
C VAL A 42 40.82 23.04 12.87
N SER A 43 41.36 22.61 14.01
CA SER A 43 42.74 22.93 14.40
C SER A 43 43.72 21.93 13.75
N PRO A 44 44.97 22.33 13.48
CA PRO A 44 45.98 21.44 12.88
C PRO A 44 46.27 20.18 13.71
N GLU A 45 46.16 20.28 15.03
CA GLU A 45 46.42 19.20 15.99
C GLU A 45 45.24 18.22 16.14
N GLY A 46 44.03 18.60 15.70
CA GLY A 46 42.79 17.82 15.81
C GLY A 46 42.23 17.35 14.46
N LEU A 47 43.09 17.24 13.43
CA LEU A 47 42.68 16.89 12.07
C LEU A 47 42.03 15.51 12.00
N ASP A 48 42.62 14.50 12.65
CA ASP A 48 42.13 13.12 12.62
C ASP A 48 40.75 12.99 13.27
N ASP A 49 40.56 13.60 14.44
CA ASP A 49 39.27 13.64 15.14
C ASP A 49 38.20 14.36 14.31
N SER A 50 38.59 15.46 13.65
CA SER A 50 37.71 16.21 12.75
C SER A 50 37.29 15.39 11.53
N LEU A 51 38.22 14.62 10.94
CA LEU A 51 37.95 13.72 9.82
C LEU A 51 37.01 12.58 10.24
N VAL A 52 37.23 11.97 11.41
CA VAL A 52 36.35 10.93 11.96
C VAL A 52 34.94 11.50 12.15
N TYR A 53 34.80 12.67 12.78
CA TYR A 53 33.50 13.28 13.02
C TYR A 53 32.75 13.62 11.72
N LEU A 54 33.44 14.16 10.70
CA LEU A 54 32.87 14.42 9.38
C LEU A 54 32.44 13.13 8.67
N SER A 55 33.24 12.08 8.80
CA SER A 55 32.94 10.76 8.22
C SER A 55 31.69 10.15 8.86
N GLU A 56 31.59 10.15 10.19
CA GLU A 56 30.42 9.68 10.91
C GLU A 56 29.15 10.47 10.54
N ALA A 57 29.26 11.80 10.46
CA ALA A 57 28.14 12.65 10.05
C ALA A 57 27.69 12.34 8.60
N LEU A 58 28.63 12.04 7.70
CA LEU A 58 28.32 11.65 6.33
C LEU A 58 27.63 10.28 6.26
N LEU A 59 28.12 9.29 7.01
CA LEU A 59 27.53 7.96 7.05
C LEU A 59 26.12 8.00 7.65
N GLU A 60 25.92 8.69 8.77
CA GLU A 60 24.61 8.88 9.37
C GLU A 60 23.64 9.58 8.40
N ALA A 61 24.13 10.56 7.66
CA ALA A 61 23.35 11.27 6.66
C ALA A 61 22.88 10.36 5.52
N GLN A 62 23.79 9.55 4.98
CA GLN A 62 23.49 8.59 3.91
C GLN A 62 22.51 7.51 4.37
N ASP A 63 22.69 6.97 5.57
CA ASP A 63 21.80 5.98 6.18
C ASP A 63 20.40 6.54 6.40
N THR A 64 20.30 7.78 6.88
CA THR A 64 19.02 8.47 7.08
C THR A 64 18.27 8.62 5.74
N ILE A 65 18.95 9.06 4.69
CA ILE A 65 18.36 9.16 3.33
C ILE A 65 17.88 7.78 2.86
N ARG A 66 18.67 6.73 3.06
CA ARG A 66 18.31 5.36 2.67
C ARG A 66 17.07 4.87 3.40
N ARG A 67 16.96 5.13 4.71
CA ARG A 67 15.77 4.81 5.51
C ARG A 67 14.54 5.55 5.02
N CYS A 68 14.66 6.84 4.68
CA CYS A 68 13.55 7.61 4.13
C CYS A 68 13.02 7.02 2.83
N ARG A 69 13.91 6.67 1.90
CA ARG A 69 13.54 5.99 0.65
C ARG A 69 12.84 4.67 0.92
N GLY A 70 13.43 3.82 1.75
CA GLY A 70 12.84 2.51 2.07
C GLY A 70 11.50 2.59 2.78
N ALA A 71 11.27 3.61 3.62
CA ALA A 71 9.98 3.86 4.26
C ALA A 71 8.93 4.32 3.24
N LEU A 72 9.28 5.25 2.35
CA LEU A 72 8.40 5.70 1.28
C LEU A 72 8.05 4.56 0.32
N GLU A 73 9.03 3.79 -0.14
CA GLU A 73 8.82 2.66 -1.05
C GLU A 73 7.86 1.62 -0.46
N ARG A 74 8.02 1.28 0.83
CA ARG A 74 7.08 0.40 1.55
C ARG A 74 5.67 0.99 1.54
N ARG A 75 5.52 2.26 1.88
CA ARG A 75 4.22 2.94 1.92
C ARG A 75 3.55 3.00 0.54
N LEU A 76 4.33 3.28 -0.51
CA LEU A 76 3.85 3.27 -1.89
C LEU A 76 3.44 1.86 -2.34
N SER A 77 4.18 0.82 -1.92
CA SER A 77 3.83 -0.57 -2.21
C SER A 77 2.51 -0.98 -1.58
N GLU A 78 2.29 -0.66 -0.31
CA GLU A 78 1.01 -0.93 0.38
C GLU A 78 -0.16 -0.26 -0.34
N LEU A 79 0.01 1.00 -0.74
CA LEU A 79 -1.05 1.73 -1.43
C LEU A 79 -1.29 1.22 -2.86
N ARG A 80 -0.24 0.74 -3.55
CA ARG A 80 -0.39 0.02 -4.84
C ARG A 80 -1.18 -1.26 -4.69
N ASP A 81 -0.93 -2.04 -3.65
CA ASP A 81 -1.68 -3.27 -3.39
C ASP A 81 -3.16 -2.98 -3.15
N LYS A 82 -3.47 -1.89 -2.41
CA LYS A 82 -4.84 -1.39 -2.25
C LYS A 82 -5.47 -0.98 -3.59
N VAL A 83 -4.76 -0.21 -4.41
CA VAL A 83 -5.22 0.19 -5.75
C VAL A 83 -5.51 -1.05 -6.62
N ALA A 84 -4.60 -2.03 -6.64
CA ALA A 84 -4.80 -3.27 -7.39
C ALA A 84 -6.01 -4.07 -6.88
N ALA A 85 -6.24 -4.09 -5.56
CA ALA A 85 -7.45 -4.69 -4.98
C ALA A 85 -8.72 -3.93 -5.40
N ALA A 86 -8.69 -2.59 -5.41
CA ALA A 86 -9.78 -1.75 -5.87
C ALA A 86 -10.11 -2.00 -7.36
N GLU A 87 -9.10 -2.08 -8.24
CA GLU A 87 -9.29 -2.41 -9.66
C GLU A 87 -9.94 -3.79 -9.87
N ARG A 88 -9.57 -4.78 -9.05
CA ARG A 88 -10.17 -6.12 -9.09
C ARG A 88 -11.64 -6.09 -8.64
N LEU A 89 -11.93 -5.40 -7.54
CA LEU A 89 -13.28 -5.22 -7.03
C LEU A 89 -14.18 -4.47 -8.02
N TYR A 90 -13.67 -3.43 -8.67
CA TYR A 90 -14.40 -2.73 -9.72
C TYR A 90 -14.78 -3.65 -10.89
N ARG A 91 -13.85 -4.49 -11.35
CA ARG A 91 -14.13 -5.47 -12.42
C ARG A 91 -15.21 -6.47 -12.02
N GLN A 92 -15.25 -6.88 -10.75
CA GLN A 92 -16.29 -7.75 -10.21
C GLN A 92 -17.63 -7.01 -10.09
N ALA A 93 -17.65 -5.83 -9.47
CA ALA A 93 -18.85 -5.01 -9.29
C ALA A 93 -19.50 -4.65 -10.63
N LYS A 94 -18.71 -4.22 -11.61
CA LYS A 94 -19.18 -3.87 -12.95
C LYS A 94 -19.89 -5.02 -13.68
N ARG A 95 -19.52 -6.28 -13.41
CA ARG A 95 -20.19 -7.46 -14.01
C ARG A 95 -21.58 -7.73 -13.43
N LEU A 96 -21.82 -7.29 -12.19
CA LEU A 96 -23.09 -7.50 -11.48
C LEU A 96 -23.99 -6.25 -11.52
N ALA A 97 -23.41 -5.09 -11.79
CA ALA A 97 -24.09 -3.80 -11.75
C ALA A 97 -25.12 -3.66 -12.88
N TYR A 98 -26.23 -2.98 -12.60
CA TYR A 98 -27.13 -2.53 -13.65
C TYR A 98 -26.49 -1.39 -14.45
N LEU A 99 -26.98 -1.14 -15.66
CA LEU A 99 -26.45 -0.10 -16.55
C LEU A 99 -26.36 1.28 -15.85
N SER A 100 -27.37 1.62 -15.03
CA SER A 100 -27.44 2.86 -14.26
C SER A 100 -26.39 2.96 -13.13
N GLU A 101 -25.90 1.84 -12.62
CA GLU A 101 -24.87 1.81 -11.57
C GLU A 101 -23.44 1.80 -12.14
N VAL A 102 -23.29 1.35 -13.40
CA VAL A 102 -22.00 1.29 -14.08
C VAL A 102 -21.38 2.69 -14.23
N GLU A 103 -22.18 3.71 -14.51
CA GLU A 103 -21.69 5.09 -14.63
C GLU A 103 -21.11 5.59 -13.31
N HIS A 104 -21.81 5.34 -12.20
CA HIS A 104 -21.35 5.71 -10.87
C HIS A 104 -20.03 5.00 -10.50
N LEU A 105 -19.96 3.67 -10.71
CA LEU A 105 -18.74 2.90 -10.48
C LEU A 105 -17.58 3.36 -11.39
N THR A 106 -17.88 3.75 -12.63
CA THR A 106 -16.86 4.25 -13.57
C THR A 106 -16.32 5.60 -13.13
N CYS A 107 -17.16 6.49 -12.59
CA CYS A 107 -16.73 7.75 -12.00
C CYS A 107 -15.79 7.51 -10.80
N GLY A 108 -16.18 6.60 -9.89
CA GLY A 108 -15.33 6.20 -8.77
C GLY A 108 -13.99 5.61 -9.23
N TYR A 109 -14.00 4.78 -10.28
CA TYR A 109 -12.80 4.17 -10.83
C TYR A 109 -11.79 5.19 -11.39
N LYS A 110 -12.26 6.33 -11.92
CA LYS A 110 -11.36 7.41 -12.38
C LYS A 110 -10.47 7.93 -11.24
N ARG A 111 -11.03 8.09 -10.04
CA ARG A 111 -10.27 8.50 -8.83
C ARG A 111 -9.16 7.49 -8.50
N VAL A 112 -9.46 6.20 -8.61
CA VAL A 112 -8.46 5.13 -8.40
C VAL A 112 -7.36 5.15 -9.48
N ALA A 113 -7.72 5.42 -10.73
CA ALA A 113 -6.74 5.56 -11.82
C ALA A 113 -5.84 6.79 -11.63
N GLU A 114 -6.38 7.89 -11.13
CA GLU A 114 -5.61 9.07 -10.72
C GLU A 114 -4.65 8.74 -9.57
N ALA A 115 -5.13 8.02 -8.54
CA ALA A 115 -4.28 7.55 -7.44
C ALA A 115 -3.14 6.66 -7.94
N ARG A 116 -3.41 5.74 -8.86
CA ARG A 116 -2.38 4.92 -9.52
C ARG A 116 -1.34 5.79 -10.22
N SER A 117 -1.78 6.78 -10.99
CA SER A 117 -0.89 7.67 -11.75
C SER A 117 -0.01 8.50 -10.80
N ALA A 118 -0.58 8.97 -9.68
CA ALA A 118 0.16 9.66 -8.64
C ALA A 118 1.21 8.75 -7.98
N LEU A 119 0.90 7.48 -7.71
CA LEU A 119 1.85 6.51 -7.17
C LEU A 119 3.03 6.22 -8.13
N GLU A 120 2.76 6.14 -9.43
CA GLU A 120 3.79 5.99 -10.46
C GLU A 120 4.72 7.20 -10.51
N LEU A 121 4.17 8.42 -10.42
CA LEU A 121 4.94 9.66 -10.33
C LEU A 121 5.84 9.66 -9.09
N LEU A 122 5.30 9.36 -7.91
CA LEU A 122 6.06 9.37 -6.65
C LEU A 122 7.18 8.32 -6.60
N SER A 123 7.08 7.26 -7.41
CA SER A 123 8.15 6.27 -7.50
C SER A 123 9.32 6.72 -8.35
N ARG A 124 9.07 7.59 -9.34
CA ARG A 124 10.11 8.23 -10.15
C ARG A 124 10.68 9.45 -9.45
N GLU A 125 9.83 10.17 -8.72
CA GLU A 125 10.14 11.43 -8.06
C GLU A 125 9.69 11.44 -6.59
N PRO A 126 10.44 10.76 -5.70
CA PRO A 126 10.10 10.61 -4.27
C PRO A 126 9.79 11.91 -3.53
N LEU A 127 10.51 12.99 -3.87
CA LEU A 127 10.41 14.28 -3.19
C LEU A 127 9.11 15.03 -3.52
N LYS A 128 8.37 14.63 -4.57
CA LYS A 128 7.03 15.17 -4.87
C LYS A 128 5.97 14.71 -3.87
N VAL A 129 6.30 13.84 -2.91
CA VAL A 129 5.37 13.43 -1.85
C VAL A 129 4.94 14.61 -0.95
N GLY A 130 5.68 15.72 -0.93
CA GLY A 130 5.23 16.96 -0.30
C GLY A 130 4.07 17.67 -1.03
N GLN A 131 3.85 17.35 -2.31
CA GLN A 131 2.78 17.92 -3.14
C GLN A 131 1.56 16.98 -3.25
N VAL A 132 1.75 15.70 -2.92
CA VAL A 132 0.73 14.65 -3.03
C VAL A 132 0.41 14.09 -1.66
N SER A 133 -0.83 14.24 -1.20
CA SER A 133 -1.26 13.69 0.08
C SER A 133 -1.51 12.18 0.00
N LEU A 134 -0.56 11.38 0.48
CA LEU A 134 -0.71 9.91 0.56
C LEU A 134 -1.96 9.50 1.37
N ALA A 135 -2.25 10.23 2.45
CA ALA A 135 -3.44 9.98 3.27
C ALA A 135 -4.76 10.32 2.55
N LYS A 136 -4.74 11.26 1.61
CA LYS A 136 -5.91 11.55 0.76
C LYS A 136 -6.11 10.41 -0.26
N LEU A 137 -5.04 10.00 -0.95
CA LEU A 137 -5.10 8.90 -1.91
C LEU A 137 -5.58 7.60 -1.26
N GLU A 138 -5.09 7.28 -0.06
CA GLU A 138 -5.52 6.10 0.67
C GLU A 138 -7.02 6.15 1.01
N ARG A 139 -7.54 7.28 1.47
CA ARG A 139 -8.96 7.45 1.76
C ARG A 139 -9.83 7.27 0.51
N GLU A 140 -9.45 7.90 -0.61
CA GLU A 140 -10.20 7.77 -1.87
C GLU A 140 -10.25 6.31 -2.36
N VAL A 141 -9.14 5.57 -2.22
CA VAL A 141 -9.09 4.16 -2.59
C VAL A 141 -9.93 3.30 -1.62
N ASP A 142 -9.86 3.54 -0.32
CA ASP A 142 -10.61 2.78 0.69
C ASP A 142 -12.14 3.04 0.59
N GLU A 143 -12.54 4.28 0.30
CA GLU A 143 -13.94 4.65 0.01
C GLU A 143 -14.45 3.87 -1.21
N PHE A 144 -13.70 3.88 -2.32
CA PHE A 144 -14.12 3.18 -3.53
C PHE A 144 -14.13 1.65 -3.37
N ILE A 145 -13.21 1.08 -2.58
CA ILE A 145 -13.25 -0.34 -2.20
C ILE A 145 -14.55 -0.67 -1.48
N SER A 146 -14.98 0.21 -0.58
CA SER A 146 -16.21 0.05 0.20
C SER A 146 -17.45 0.14 -0.70
N GLU A 147 -17.50 1.14 -1.59
CA GLU A 147 -18.56 1.28 -2.62
C GLU A 147 -18.69 0.00 -3.48
N CYS A 148 -17.57 -0.54 -3.96
CA CYS A 148 -17.57 -1.77 -4.76
C CYS A 148 -18.08 -2.98 -3.97
N ARG A 149 -17.66 -3.13 -2.71
CA ARG A 149 -18.10 -4.24 -1.85
C ARG A 149 -19.60 -4.18 -1.57
N GLU A 150 -20.13 -2.99 -1.33
CA GLU A 150 -21.56 -2.79 -1.11
C GLU A 150 -22.35 -3.11 -2.38
N SER A 151 -21.90 -2.63 -3.53
CA SER A 151 -22.51 -2.93 -4.83
C SER A 151 -22.57 -4.43 -5.10
N ILE A 152 -21.46 -5.16 -4.86
CA ILE A 152 -21.43 -6.62 -4.96
C ILE A 152 -22.40 -7.25 -3.96
N GLY A 153 -22.34 -6.84 -2.69
CA GLY A 153 -23.16 -7.40 -1.60
C GLY A 153 -24.66 -7.31 -1.87
N ARG A 154 -25.14 -6.18 -2.42
CA ARG A 154 -26.53 -5.99 -2.84
C ARG A 154 -26.99 -6.97 -3.91
N ARG A 155 -26.07 -7.52 -4.71
CA ARG A 155 -26.37 -8.37 -5.87
C ARG A 155 -26.32 -9.86 -5.57
N VAL A 156 -25.33 -10.31 -4.81
CA VAL A 156 -25.17 -11.74 -4.46
C VAL A 156 -25.96 -12.16 -3.22
N GLY A 157 -26.41 -11.20 -2.41
CA GLY A 157 -27.12 -11.48 -1.17
C GLY A 157 -26.16 -11.83 -0.03
N GLU A 158 -26.68 -11.79 1.20
CA GLU A 158 -25.85 -11.77 2.41
C GLU A 158 -25.04 -13.06 2.65
N GLY A 159 -25.62 -14.22 2.35
CA GLY A 159 -24.95 -15.52 2.49
C GLY A 159 -23.76 -15.68 1.54
N GLU A 160 -23.96 -15.38 0.25
CA GLU A 160 -22.89 -15.44 -0.76
C GLU A 160 -21.84 -14.35 -0.51
N ALA A 161 -22.24 -13.16 -0.04
CA ALA A 161 -21.31 -12.10 0.35
C ALA A 161 -20.41 -12.50 1.54
N ARG A 162 -20.94 -13.28 2.51
CA ARG A 162 -20.13 -13.86 3.59
C ARG A 162 -19.12 -14.87 3.06
N VAL A 163 -19.55 -15.76 2.16
CA VAL A 163 -18.67 -16.74 1.51
C VAL A 163 -17.58 -16.06 0.67
N LEU A 164 -17.92 -15.01 -0.09
CA LEU A 164 -16.96 -14.25 -0.90
C LEU A 164 -15.88 -13.57 -0.03
N ARG A 165 -16.27 -13.02 1.13
CA ARG A 165 -15.34 -12.45 2.11
C ARG A 165 -14.40 -13.50 2.69
N ALA A 166 -14.94 -14.66 3.08
CA ALA A 166 -14.15 -15.79 3.58
C ALA A 166 -13.12 -16.27 2.55
N LEU A 167 -13.55 -16.48 1.30
CA LEU A 167 -12.67 -16.88 0.19
C LEU A 167 -11.56 -15.85 -0.05
N SER A 168 -11.89 -14.56 -0.04
CA SER A 168 -10.90 -13.49 -0.23
C SER A 168 -9.85 -13.45 0.87
N SER A 169 -10.24 -13.76 2.12
CA SER A 169 -9.31 -13.86 3.25
C SER A 169 -8.36 -15.05 3.10
N ILE A 170 -8.91 -16.22 2.74
CA ILE A 170 -8.15 -17.46 2.57
C ILE A 170 -7.18 -17.35 1.38
N ALA A 171 -7.62 -16.72 0.28
CA ALA A 171 -6.82 -16.57 -0.94
C ALA A 171 -5.53 -15.75 -0.75
N ARG A 172 -5.46 -14.88 0.27
CA ARG A 172 -4.23 -14.13 0.59
C ARG A 172 -3.04 -15.04 0.93
N GLY A 173 -3.31 -16.28 1.35
CA GLY A 173 -2.27 -17.26 1.63
C GLY A 173 -1.59 -17.84 0.38
N GLY A 174 -2.13 -17.65 -0.83
CA GLY A 174 -1.53 -18.08 -2.11
C GLY A 174 -1.33 -19.60 -2.29
N ALA A 175 -1.65 -20.42 -1.29
CA ALA A 175 -1.41 -21.84 -1.30
C ALA A 175 -2.49 -22.60 -2.08
N THR A 176 -2.07 -23.65 -2.80
CA THR A 176 -3.00 -24.65 -3.34
C THR A 176 -3.48 -25.51 -2.18
N VAL A 177 -4.79 -25.55 -1.96
CA VAL A 177 -5.41 -26.29 -0.86
C VAL A 177 -6.37 -27.36 -1.39
N PRO A 178 -6.53 -28.50 -0.68
CA PRO A 178 -7.57 -29.47 -1.02
C PRO A 178 -8.96 -28.83 -0.95
N LEU A 179 -9.84 -29.19 -1.90
CA LEU A 179 -11.17 -28.59 -2.00
C LEU A 179 -12.01 -28.78 -0.72
N HIS A 180 -11.93 -29.96 -0.10
CA HIS A 180 -12.64 -30.24 1.16
C HIS A 180 -12.16 -29.32 2.29
N SER A 181 -10.84 -29.13 2.43
CA SER A 181 -10.27 -28.23 3.45
C SER A 181 -10.66 -26.77 3.21
N LEU A 182 -10.73 -26.34 1.94
CA LEU A 182 -11.20 -25.01 1.58
C LEU A 182 -12.68 -24.82 1.95
N ALA A 183 -13.53 -25.79 1.60
CA ALA A 183 -14.96 -25.75 1.91
C ALA A 183 -15.21 -25.68 3.42
N ASP A 184 -14.50 -26.49 4.21
CA ASP A 184 -14.58 -26.46 5.68
C ASP A 184 -14.12 -25.12 6.26
N ALA A 185 -13.02 -24.56 5.76
CA ALA A 185 -12.52 -23.26 6.20
C ALA A 185 -13.51 -22.13 5.88
N VAL A 186 -14.09 -22.14 4.68
CA VAL A 186 -15.11 -21.17 4.26
C VAL A 186 -16.37 -21.33 5.10
N SER A 187 -16.85 -22.56 5.31
CA SER A 187 -18.03 -22.86 6.13
C SER A 187 -17.88 -22.30 7.55
N ARG A 188 -16.75 -22.59 8.22
CA ARG A 188 -16.45 -22.06 9.56
C ARG A 188 -16.36 -20.53 9.57
N SER A 189 -15.70 -19.94 8.57
CA SER A 189 -15.50 -18.49 8.52
C SER A 189 -16.77 -17.71 8.17
N ALA A 190 -17.66 -18.27 7.35
CA ALA A 190 -18.89 -17.61 6.90
C ALA A 190 -20.11 -17.95 7.79
N GLY A 191 -19.99 -18.95 8.66
CA GLY A 191 -21.07 -19.42 9.53
C GLY A 191 -22.22 -20.04 8.75
N VAL A 192 -21.90 -20.84 7.73
CA VAL A 192 -22.88 -21.53 6.86
C VAL A 192 -22.52 -23.01 6.74
N PRO A 193 -23.49 -23.93 6.55
CA PRO A 193 -23.22 -25.34 6.31
C PRO A 193 -22.25 -25.56 5.14
N VAL A 194 -21.44 -26.63 5.19
CA VAL A 194 -20.44 -26.94 4.14
C VAL A 194 -21.09 -27.09 2.76
N GLN A 195 -22.27 -27.69 2.68
CA GLN A 195 -23.02 -27.84 1.42
C GLN A 195 -23.42 -26.47 0.84
N ASP A 196 -23.91 -25.56 1.69
CA ASP A 196 -24.28 -24.20 1.29
C ASP A 196 -23.05 -23.38 0.89
N ALA A 197 -21.93 -23.56 1.60
CA ALA A 197 -20.65 -22.96 1.25
C ALA A 197 -20.20 -23.39 -0.15
N LEU A 198 -20.26 -24.68 -0.47
CA LEU A 198 -19.92 -25.21 -1.79
C LEU A 198 -20.87 -24.69 -2.89
N ALA A 199 -22.17 -24.65 -2.62
CA ALA A 199 -23.15 -24.11 -3.56
C ALA A 199 -22.94 -22.61 -3.82
N ALA A 200 -22.63 -21.83 -2.78
CA ALA A 200 -22.29 -20.41 -2.90
C ALA A 200 -20.96 -20.22 -3.65
N MET A 201 -19.92 -21.00 -3.33
CA MET A 201 -18.64 -21.01 -4.06
C MET A 201 -18.85 -21.24 -5.56
N TYR A 202 -19.69 -22.21 -5.92
CA TYR A 202 -20.05 -22.48 -7.32
C TYR A 202 -20.76 -21.29 -7.96
N ARG A 203 -21.79 -20.72 -7.31
CA ARG A 203 -22.55 -19.56 -7.84
C ARG A 203 -21.66 -18.34 -8.05
N LEU A 204 -20.83 -17.99 -7.07
CA LEU A 204 -19.84 -16.92 -7.16
C LEU A 204 -18.83 -17.16 -8.30
N SER A 205 -18.41 -18.41 -8.50
CA SER A 205 -17.52 -18.76 -9.60
C SER A 205 -18.21 -18.64 -10.96
N ARG A 206 -19.47 -19.07 -11.07
CA ARG A 206 -20.28 -18.97 -12.28
C ARG A 206 -20.56 -17.52 -12.67
N GLN A 207 -20.75 -16.64 -11.71
CA GLN A 207 -20.86 -15.19 -11.91
C GLN A 207 -19.52 -14.51 -12.22
N GLY A 208 -18.42 -15.27 -12.22
CA GLY A 208 -17.09 -14.75 -12.52
C GLY A 208 -16.51 -13.84 -11.44
N LEU A 209 -17.00 -13.94 -10.20
CA LEU A 209 -16.50 -13.18 -9.05
C LEU A 209 -15.29 -13.85 -8.43
N VAL A 210 -15.26 -15.18 -8.43
CA VAL A 210 -14.13 -15.98 -7.96
C VAL A 210 -13.71 -16.94 -9.08
N THR A 211 -12.42 -17.25 -9.16
CA THR A 211 -11.95 -18.33 -10.04
C THR A 211 -11.41 -19.45 -9.17
N ILE A 212 -12.14 -20.56 -9.11
CA ILE A 212 -11.73 -21.76 -8.37
C ILE A 212 -11.12 -22.72 -9.39
N ARG A 213 -9.80 -22.95 -9.31
CA ARG A 213 -9.11 -23.92 -10.15
C ARG A 213 -8.91 -25.21 -9.36
N VAL A 214 -9.48 -26.30 -9.85
CA VAL A 214 -9.33 -27.63 -9.25
C VAL A 214 -8.32 -28.41 -10.07
N LYS A 215 -7.27 -28.92 -9.43
CA LYS A 215 -6.33 -29.85 -10.05
C LYS A 215 -6.84 -31.28 -9.80
N VAL A 216 -7.28 -31.94 -10.86
CA VAL A 216 -7.63 -33.37 -10.81
C VAL A 216 -6.33 -34.16 -10.99
N LYS A 217 -6.05 -35.07 -10.05
CA LYS A 217 -4.95 -36.02 -10.14
C LYS A 217 -5.46 -37.31 -10.78
#